data_AF-A0A2S2NBY7-F1
#
_entry.id   AF-A0A2S2NBY7-F1
#
_cell.length_a   1.000
_cell.length_b   1.000
_cell.length_c   1.000
_cell.angle_alpha   90.00
_cell.angle_beta   90.00
_cell.angle_gamma   90.00
#
_symmetry.space_group_name_H-M   'P 1'
#
loop_
_entity.id
_entity.type
_entity.pdbx_description
1 polymer ?
#
loop_
_entity_poly.entity_id
_entity_poly.type
_entity_poly.pdbx_seq_one_letter_code
_entity_poly.pdbx_strand_id
1 'polypeptide(L)'
;MSNVFITFKIRYEKELIECKIKAPTDISGFIETLKNELQLEETDELVILCPTPDGKIMELQSDDDIECLKQTKLSYNAVTKEVYCNVELVVTIIHKLPNDTSAQFMILSNKIDNLASKIDKLSYEFIRKIDEDKTSTFSTIRSILAEHFQTDSGNKLKNSLGEGDIKELKPNVDVRQKKTKKDKEKLSSTTTPTNNNLSNMSDNLKSDTPKSAPRPISKDIDVLLEMLVADGFTNTIQNIIVLKRFDNDYEKAKNYLKSSVA
;
A
#
# COMPACT_ATOMS: atom_id res chain seq x y z
N MET A 1 43.75 6.08 -3.07
CA MET A 1 42.86 4.98 -3.45
C MET A 1 41.80 5.56 -4.38
N SER A 2 41.84 5.20 -5.66
CA SER A 2 40.91 5.68 -6.68
C SER A 2 39.52 5.10 -6.40
N ASN A 3 38.54 5.95 -6.12
CA ASN A 3 37.13 5.55 -6.07
C ASN A 3 36.68 5.23 -7.51
N VAL A 4 36.91 3.99 -7.94
CA VAL A 4 36.44 3.51 -9.24
C VAL A 4 34.94 3.25 -9.11
N PHE A 5 34.15 3.95 -9.91
CA PHE A 5 32.72 3.70 -10.06
C PHE A 5 32.48 2.87 -11.31
N ILE A 6 31.54 1.93 -11.20
CA ILE A 6 31.12 1.04 -12.27
C ILE A 6 29.64 1.28 -12.53
N THR A 7 29.29 1.47 -13.79
CA THR A 7 27.89 1.54 -14.21
C THR A 7 27.37 0.14 -14.49
N PHE A 8 26.37 -0.29 -13.73
CA PHE A 8 25.68 -1.57 -13.89
C PHE A 8 24.33 -1.38 -14.55
N LYS A 9 24.00 -2.24 -15.50
CA LYS A 9 22.65 -2.37 -16.06
C LYS A 9 21.93 -3.46 -15.27
N ILE A 10 20.92 -3.07 -14.52
CA ILE A 10 20.23 -3.93 -13.57
C ILE A 10 18.79 -4.08 -14.01
N ARG A 11 18.41 -5.31 -14.30
CA ARG A 11 17.03 -5.67 -14.57
C ARG A 11 16.37 -6.07 -13.27
N TYR A 12 15.40 -5.27 -12.86
CA TYR A 12 14.56 -5.53 -11.70
C TYR A 12 13.11 -5.65 -12.18
N GLU A 13 12.49 -6.80 -11.91
CA GLU A 13 11.17 -7.17 -12.46
C GLU A 13 11.10 -7.02 -13.99
N LYS A 14 10.41 -5.98 -14.48
CA LYS A 14 10.28 -5.65 -15.91
C LYS A 14 11.05 -4.41 -16.33
N GLU A 15 11.71 -3.74 -15.38
CA GLU A 15 12.41 -2.49 -15.60
C GLU A 15 13.91 -2.72 -15.70
N LEU A 16 14.57 -1.91 -16.54
CA LEU A 16 16.02 -1.87 -16.65
C LEU A 16 16.50 -0.53 -16.11
N ILE A 17 17.31 -0.58 -15.07
CA ILE A 17 17.83 0.58 -14.35
C ILE A 17 19.34 0.62 -14.53
N GLU A 18 19.90 1.80 -14.73
CA GLU A 18 21.35 2.01 -14.74
C GLU A 18 21.79 2.55 -13.38
N CYS A 19 22.59 1.76 -12.65
CA CYS A 19 23.08 2.11 -11.33
C CYS A 19 24.59 2.36 -11.38
N LYS A 20 25.03 3.55 -10.95
CA LYS A 20 26.45 3.88 -10.86
C LYS A 20 26.96 3.62 -9.45
N ILE A 21 27.57 2.46 -9.25
CA ILE A 21 27.93 1.95 -7.93
C ILE A 21 29.45 1.97 -7.78
N LYS A 22 29.96 2.23 -6.57
CA LYS A 22 31.38 2.07 -6.28
C LYS A 22 31.78 0.62 -6.55
N ALA A 23 32.96 0.39 -7.13
CA ALA A 23 33.42 -0.97 -7.44
C ALA A 23 33.28 -1.87 -6.19
N PRO A 24 32.43 -2.92 -6.24
CA PRO A 24 32.14 -3.73 -5.07
C PRO A 24 33.38 -4.47 -4.63
N THR A 25 33.69 -4.53 -3.34
CA THR A 25 34.83 -5.30 -2.83
C THR A 25 34.48 -6.76 -2.61
N ASP A 26 33.28 -6.99 -2.09
CA ASP A 26 32.74 -8.24 -1.55
C ASP A 26 31.25 -8.34 -1.90
N ILE A 27 30.69 -9.55 -1.84
CA ILE A 27 29.30 -9.82 -2.19
C ILE A 27 28.32 -9.12 -1.24
N SER A 28 28.63 -9.09 0.07
CA SER A 28 27.79 -8.43 1.07
C SER A 28 27.65 -6.94 0.83
N GLY A 29 28.77 -6.23 0.63
CA GLY A 29 28.78 -4.81 0.34
C GLY A 29 28.11 -4.48 -0.99
N PHE A 30 28.19 -5.38 -1.98
CA PHE A 30 27.47 -5.22 -3.24
C PHE A 30 25.95 -5.31 -3.04
N ILE A 31 25.48 -6.34 -2.31
CA ILE A 31 24.06 -6.53 -2.00
C ILE A 31 23.53 -5.34 -1.19
N GLU A 32 24.25 -4.89 -0.16
CA GLU A 32 23.84 -3.76 0.67
C GLU A 32 23.73 -2.47 -0.16
N THR A 33 24.72 -2.21 -1.01
CA THR A 33 24.67 -1.02 -1.88
C THR A 33 23.51 -1.09 -2.87
N LEU A 34 23.22 -2.27 -3.43
CA LEU A 34 22.07 -2.49 -4.31
C LEU A 34 20.75 -2.32 -3.59
N LYS A 35 20.60 -2.83 -2.37
CA LYS A 35 19.40 -2.63 -1.55
C LYS A 35 19.13 -1.16 -1.31
N ASN A 36 20.18 -0.38 -1.02
CA ASN A 36 20.06 1.06 -0.81
C ASN A 36 19.63 1.81 -2.08
N GLU A 37 20.21 1.47 -3.23
CA GLU A 37 19.85 2.08 -4.52
C GLU A 37 18.42 1.71 -4.97
N LEU A 38 18.00 0.46 -4.74
CA LEU A 38 16.67 -0.03 -5.06
C LEU A 38 15.61 0.29 -3.98
N GLN A 39 16.00 0.95 -2.88
CA GLN A 39 15.14 1.30 -1.75
C GLN A 39 14.41 0.09 -1.12
N LEU A 40 15.12 -1.02 -0.96
CA LEU A 40 14.57 -2.28 -0.45
C LEU A 40 14.59 -2.35 1.07
N GLU A 41 13.71 -3.17 1.64
CA GLU A 41 13.67 -3.38 3.08
C GLU A 41 14.87 -4.23 3.52
N GLU A 42 15.34 -4.01 4.76
CA GLU A 42 16.50 -4.73 5.30
C GLU A 42 16.25 -6.25 5.33
N THR A 43 14.99 -6.65 5.53
CA THR A 43 14.51 -8.03 5.58
C THR A 43 14.42 -8.72 4.22
N ASP A 44 14.49 -7.95 3.13
CA ASP A 44 14.42 -8.51 1.79
C ASP A 44 15.72 -9.24 1.46
N GLU A 45 15.64 -10.44 0.90
CA GLU A 45 16.81 -11.14 0.40
C GLU A 45 16.98 -10.85 -1.09
N LEU A 46 18.21 -10.58 -1.51
CA LEU A 46 18.53 -10.19 -2.88
C LEU A 46 19.27 -11.35 -3.56
N VAL A 47 18.75 -11.80 -4.69
CA VAL A 47 19.42 -12.79 -5.55
C VAL A 47 19.89 -12.09 -6.82
N ILE A 48 21.19 -12.11 -7.08
CA ILE A 48 21.80 -11.46 -8.24
C ILE A 48 22.24 -12.53 -9.23
N LEU A 49 21.69 -12.46 -10.43
CA LEU A 49 21.96 -13.39 -11.51
C LEU A 49 22.74 -12.69 -12.62
N CYS A 50 23.78 -13.34 -13.11
CA CYS A 50 24.61 -12.85 -14.20
C CYS A 50 24.78 -13.90 -15.30
N PRO A 51 24.81 -13.51 -16.58
CA PRO A 51 25.06 -14.46 -17.66
C PRO A 51 26.55 -14.79 -17.76
N THR A 52 26.88 -16.07 -17.76
CA THR A 52 28.25 -16.59 -17.93
C THR A 52 28.67 -16.59 -19.40
N PRO A 53 29.99 -16.69 -19.70
CA PRO A 53 30.47 -16.71 -21.10
C PRO A 53 29.92 -17.88 -21.94
N ASP A 54 29.53 -18.98 -21.31
CA ASP A 54 28.89 -20.14 -21.95
C ASP A 54 27.38 -19.94 -22.21
N GLY A 55 26.84 -18.75 -21.92
CA GLY A 55 25.45 -18.39 -22.14
C GLY A 55 24.48 -18.89 -21.07
N LYS A 56 24.97 -19.51 -20.00
CA LYS A 56 24.15 -19.88 -18.84
C LYS A 56 23.97 -18.70 -17.90
N ILE A 57 23.10 -18.85 -16.91
CA ILE A 57 22.90 -17.89 -15.83
C ILE A 57 23.54 -18.46 -14.57
N MET A 58 24.35 -17.64 -13.90
CA MET A 58 25.02 -17.94 -12.64
C MET A 58 24.56 -16.96 -11.58
N GLU A 59 24.33 -17.47 -10.38
CA GLU A 59 24.04 -16.66 -9.20
C GLU A 59 25.33 -16.19 -8.55
N LEU A 60 25.41 -14.91 -8.18
CA LEU A 60 26.53 -14.37 -7.42
C LEU A 60 26.30 -14.68 -5.93
N GLN A 61 27.04 -15.63 -5.38
CA GLN A 61 26.89 -16.07 -3.98
C GLN A 61 28.14 -15.81 -3.13
N SER A 62 29.30 -15.63 -3.76
CA SER A 62 30.60 -15.53 -3.11
C SER A 62 31.42 -14.33 -3.59
N ASP A 63 32.45 -13.99 -2.81
CA ASP A 63 33.41 -12.94 -3.19
C ASP A 63 34.20 -13.32 -4.46
N ASP A 64 34.46 -14.62 -4.66
CA ASP A 64 35.09 -15.14 -5.86
C ASP A 64 34.24 -14.86 -7.11
N ASP A 65 32.91 -14.91 -6.98
CA ASP A 65 32.00 -14.58 -8.09
C ASP A 65 32.06 -13.08 -8.44
N ILE A 66 32.22 -12.21 -7.45
CA ILE A 66 32.42 -10.77 -7.64
C ILE A 66 33.76 -10.50 -8.32
N GLU A 67 34.81 -11.21 -7.94
CA GLU A 67 36.10 -11.10 -8.62
C GLU A 67 36.02 -11.60 -10.07
N CYS A 68 35.34 -12.71 -10.31
CA CYS A 68 35.05 -13.21 -11.67
C CYS A 68 34.27 -12.17 -12.50
N LEU A 69 33.24 -11.54 -11.92
CA LEU A 69 32.48 -10.48 -12.58
C LEU A 69 33.38 -9.30 -12.99
N LYS A 70 34.27 -8.87 -12.09
CA LYS A 70 35.22 -7.77 -12.37
C LYS A 70 36.16 -8.08 -13.52
N GLN A 71 36.69 -9.31 -13.55
CA GLN A 71 37.68 -9.72 -14.52
C GLN A 71 37.06 -9.99 -15.90
N THR A 72 35.83 -10.52 -15.95
CA THR A 72 35.25 -11.05 -17.18
C THR A 72 34.19 -10.16 -17.81
N LYS A 73 33.50 -9.33 -17.03
CA LYS A 73 32.29 -8.61 -17.49
C LYS A 73 32.41 -7.09 -17.50
N LEU A 74 33.45 -6.52 -16.91
CA LEU A 74 33.67 -5.08 -16.94
C LEU A 74 34.38 -4.66 -18.22
N SER A 75 34.01 -3.51 -18.76
CA SER A 75 34.78 -2.85 -19.80
C SER A 75 34.89 -1.37 -19.58
N TYR A 76 35.98 -0.82 -20.11
CA TYR A 76 36.26 0.59 -20.07
C TYR A 76 35.76 1.24 -21.36
N ASN A 77 34.89 2.22 -21.22
CA ASN A 77 34.50 3.07 -22.33
C ASN A 77 35.54 4.20 -22.48
N ALA A 78 36.35 4.14 -23.54
CA ALA A 78 37.38 5.15 -23.80
C ALA A 78 36.81 6.55 -24.10
N VAL A 79 35.56 6.63 -24.56
CA VAL A 79 34.89 7.90 -24.89
C VAL A 79 34.38 8.58 -23.63
N THR A 80 33.58 7.88 -22.82
CA THR A 80 33.03 8.44 -21.57
C THR A 80 34.04 8.42 -20.42
N LYS A 81 35.13 7.66 -20.57
CA LYS A 81 36.15 7.38 -19.54
C LYS A 81 35.58 6.67 -18.30
N GLU A 82 34.51 5.92 -18.47
CA GLU A 82 33.82 5.20 -17.41
C GLU A 82 33.96 3.68 -17.57
N VAL A 83 33.96 2.98 -16.44
CA VAL A 83 33.89 1.51 -16.42
C VAL A 83 32.41 1.12 -16.33
N TYR A 84 31.99 0.18 -17.18
CA TYR A 84 30.62 -0.33 -17.17
C TYR A 84 30.61 -1.85 -17.21
N CYS A 85 29.54 -2.44 -16.69
CA CYS A 85 29.26 -3.85 -16.82
C CYS A 85 28.62 -4.11 -18.20
N ASN A 86 29.24 -4.97 -19.00
CA ASN A 86 28.77 -5.29 -20.35
C ASN A 86 27.53 -6.18 -20.36
N VAL A 87 27.26 -6.82 -19.23
CA VAL A 87 26.14 -7.73 -19.08
C VAL A 87 25.07 -7.08 -18.22
N GLU A 88 23.83 -7.41 -18.54
CA GLU A 88 22.69 -7.10 -17.70
C GLU A 88 22.69 -8.06 -16.51
N LEU A 89 22.64 -7.50 -15.30
CA LEU A 89 22.44 -8.25 -14.07
C LEU A 89 20.93 -8.35 -13.83
N VAL A 90 20.43 -9.57 -13.60
CA VAL A 90 19.03 -9.78 -13.24
C VAL A 90 18.96 -9.88 -11.71
N VAL A 91 18.21 -8.99 -11.08
CA VAL A 91 18.04 -8.95 -9.63
C VAL A 91 16.64 -9.40 -9.28
N THR A 92 16.56 -10.45 -8.47
CA THR A 92 15.30 -10.98 -7.95
C THR A 92 15.23 -10.71 -6.44
N ILE A 93 14.11 -10.17 -5.99
CA ILE A 93 13.88 -9.88 -4.58
C ILE A 93 13.02 -10.98 -3.99
N ILE A 94 13.48 -11.55 -2.89
CA ILE A 94 12.74 -12.51 -2.10
C ILE A 94 12.33 -11.80 -0.81
N HIS A 95 11.06 -11.40 -0.74
CA HIS A 95 10.48 -10.84 0.47
C HIS A 95 10.32 -11.93 1.53
N LYS A 96 11.30 -12.04 2.42
CA LYS A 96 11.22 -12.95 3.57
C LYS A 96 10.53 -12.24 4.71
N LEU A 97 9.31 -12.69 5.04
CA LEU A 97 8.72 -12.39 6.34
C LEU A 97 9.49 -13.18 7.40
N PRO A 98 9.99 -12.55 8.47
CA PRO A 98 10.65 -13.29 9.54
C PRO A 98 9.66 -14.29 10.14
N ASN A 99 10.10 -15.52 10.43
CA ASN A 99 9.22 -16.54 11.02
C ASN A 99 8.79 -16.22 12.47
N ASP A 100 9.39 -15.21 13.09
CA ASP A 100 9.02 -14.71 14.41
C ASP A 100 7.85 -13.72 14.31
N THR A 101 6.75 -14.04 15.00
CA THR A 101 5.56 -13.20 15.08
C THR A 101 5.86 -11.80 15.64
N SER A 102 6.81 -11.68 16.58
CA SER A 102 7.19 -10.39 17.15
C SER A 102 7.90 -9.51 16.12
N ALA A 103 8.86 -10.07 15.38
CA ALA A 103 9.52 -9.40 14.27
C ALA A 103 8.54 -8.99 13.15
N GLN A 104 7.57 -9.85 12.80
CA GLN A 104 6.51 -9.49 11.82
C GLN A 104 5.67 -8.31 12.30
N PHE A 105 5.32 -8.28 13.60
CA PHE A 105 4.54 -7.19 14.16
C PHE A 105 5.33 -5.87 14.21
N MET A 106 6.63 -5.93 14.55
CA MET A 106 7.54 -4.78 14.47
C MET A 106 7.64 -4.21 13.05
N ILE A 107 7.81 -5.07 12.05
CA ILE A 107 7.83 -4.66 10.63
C ILE A 107 6.51 -3.99 10.24
N LEU A 108 5.38 -4.59 10.64
CA LEU A 108 4.06 -4.02 10.36
C LEU A 108 3.88 -2.67 11.05
N SER A 109 4.30 -2.53 12.31
CA SER A 109 4.27 -1.28 13.06
C SER A 109 5.07 -0.20 12.34
N ASN A 110 6.31 -0.50 11.93
CA ASN A 110 7.15 0.43 11.19
C ASN A 110 6.52 0.85 9.85
N LYS A 111 5.86 -0.08 9.14
CA LYS A 111 5.12 0.24 7.90
C LYS A 111 3.92 1.16 8.17
N ILE A 112 3.19 0.95 9.27
CA ILE A 112 2.08 1.80 9.69
C ILE A 112 2.59 3.20 10.07
N ASP A 113 3.68 3.30 10.82
CA ASP A 113 4.27 4.58 11.22
C ASP A 113 4.78 5.37 10.01
N ASN A 114 5.44 4.69 9.06
CA ASN A 114 5.88 5.31 7.82
C ASN A 114 4.69 5.79 6.98
N LEU A 115 3.61 5.00 6.89
CA LEU A 115 2.39 5.41 6.22
C LEU A 115 1.74 6.63 6.88
N ALA A 116 1.65 6.64 8.22
CA ALA A 116 1.14 7.77 8.98
C ALA A 116 1.96 9.05 8.68
N SER A 117 3.29 8.94 8.68
CA SER A 117 4.16 10.08 8.36
C SER A 117 3.95 10.64 6.94
N LYS A 118 3.69 9.77 5.96
CA LYS A 118 3.38 10.17 4.58
C LYS A 118 2.04 10.89 4.50
N ILE A 119 1.04 10.41 5.25
CA ILE A 119 -0.29 11.05 5.35
C ILE A 119 -0.16 12.43 6.00
N ASP A 120 0.62 12.55 7.07
CA ASP A 120 0.85 13.85 7.73
C ASP A 120 1.52 14.85 6.81
N LYS A 121 2.52 14.40 6.03
CA LYS A 121 3.19 15.25 5.03
C LYS A 121 2.21 15.70 3.94
N LEU A 122 1.40 14.79 3.40
CA LEU A 122 0.39 15.10 2.40
C LEU A 122 -0.67 16.07 2.94
N SER A 123 -1.12 15.85 4.17
CA SER A 123 -2.06 16.73 4.87
C SER A 123 -1.47 18.13 5.03
N TYR A 124 -0.20 18.23 5.45
CA TYR A 124 0.49 19.51 5.55
C TYR A 124 0.60 20.23 4.21
N GLU A 125 1.01 19.53 3.14
CA GLU A 125 1.08 20.12 1.80
C GLU A 125 -0.29 20.58 1.29
N PHE A 126 -1.35 19.82 1.56
CA PHE A 126 -2.71 20.17 1.20
C PHE A 126 -3.20 21.42 1.94
N ILE A 127 -3.00 21.49 3.26
CA ILE A 127 -3.35 22.67 4.07
C ILE A 127 -2.58 23.90 3.59
N ARG A 128 -1.27 23.75 3.35
CA ARG A 128 -0.43 24.84 2.84
C ARG A 128 -0.96 25.37 1.50
N LYS A 129 -1.32 24.48 0.57
CA LYS A 129 -1.84 24.87 -0.74
C LYS A 129 -3.19 25.58 -0.64
N ILE A 130 -4.08 25.14 0.25
CA ILE A 130 -5.34 25.84 0.52
C ILE A 130 -5.08 27.25 1.06
N ASP A 131 -4.14 27.43 1.98
CA ASP A 131 -3.83 28.75 2.53
C ASP A 131 -3.18 29.68 1.51
N GLU A 132 -2.30 29.16 0.64
CA GLU A 132 -1.74 29.87 -0.52
C GLU A 132 -2.83 30.28 -1.52
N ASP A 133 -3.76 29.39 -1.85
CA ASP A 133 -4.87 29.67 -2.77
C ASP A 133 -5.89 30.65 -2.16
N LYS A 134 -6.13 30.56 -0.85
CA LYS A 134 -6.98 31.51 -0.12
C LYS A 134 -6.36 32.90 -0.15
N THR A 135 -5.09 33.02 0.24
CA THR A 135 -4.41 34.32 0.28
C THR A 135 -4.29 34.94 -1.11
N SER A 136 -3.97 34.15 -2.14
CA SER A 136 -3.91 34.65 -3.52
C SER A 136 -5.28 35.07 -4.05
N THR A 137 -6.32 34.26 -3.89
CA THR A 137 -7.67 34.57 -4.38
C THR A 137 -8.28 35.78 -3.66
N PHE A 138 -8.14 35.87 -2.33
CA PHE A 138 -8.60 37.05 -1.59
C PHE A 138 -7.81 38.31 -1.95
N SER A 139 -6.51 38.18 -2.25
CA SER A 139 -5.70 39.30 -2.75
C SER A 139 -6.20 39.77 -4.12
N THR A 140 -6.48 38.85 -5.04
CA THR A 140 -7.05 39.16 -6.36
C THR A 140 -8.42 39.84 -6.25
N ILE A 141 -9.34 39.30 -5.43
CA ILE A 141 -10.67 39.89 -5.20
C ILE A 141 -10.53 41.30 -4.60
N ARG A 142 -9.64 41.47 -3.61
CA ARG A 142 -9.37 42.78 -2.99
C ARG A 142 -8.80 43.77 -4.01
N SER A 143 -7.92 43.32 -4.90
CA SER A 143 -7.36 44.16 -5.97
C SER A 143 -8.43 44.61 -6.96
N ILE A 144 -9.31 43.71 -7.40
CA ILE A 144 -10.43 44.02 -8.31
C ILE A 144 -11.39 45.01 -7.65
N LEU A 145 -11.74 44.80 -6.37
CA LEU A 145 -12.58 45.73 -5.63
C LEU A 145 -11.93 47.11 -5.49
N ALA A 146 -10.63 47.16 -5.13
CA ALA A 146 -9.90 48.42 -5.01
C ALA A 146 -9.83 49.18 -6.34
N GLU A 147 -9.67 48.48 -7.47
CA GLU A 147 -9.68 49.06 -8.81
C GLU A 147 -11.06 49.64 -9.16
N HIS A 148 -12.15 48.93 -8.84
CA HIS A 148 -13.52 49.44 -9.03
C HIS A 148 -13.81 50.70 -8.19
N PHE A 149 -13.36 50.76 -6.94
CA PHE A 149 -13.56 51.94 -6.08
C PHE A 149 -12.71 53.15 -6.49
N GLN A 150 -11.57 52.95 -7.15
CA GLN A 150 -10.78 54.05 -7.70
C GLN A 150 -11.35 54.60 -9.01
N THR A 151 -12.03 53.76 -9.79
CA THR A 151 -12.57 54.14 -11.10
C THR A 151 -13.82 55.05 -10.98
N ASP A 152 -14.60 54.94 -9.90
CA ASP A 152 -15.80 55.78 -9.67
C ASP A 152 -15.53 57.14 -8.97
N SER A 153 -14.29 57.38 -8.49
CA SER A 153 -13.92 58.64 -7.81
C SER A 153 -13.58 59.79 -8.78
N GLY A 154 -13.59 59.52 -10.09
CA GLY A 154 -13.14 60.45 -11.13
C GLY A 154 -14.19 61.39 -11.72
N ASN A 155 -15.47 61.32 -11.32
CA ASN A 155 -16.51 62.20 -11.87
C ASN A 155 -17.28 62.98 -10.79
N LYS A 156 -17.11 64.30 -10.86
CA LYS A 156 -17.75 65.37 -10.09
C LYS A 156 -19.22 65.08 -9.72
N LEU A 157 -19.55 65.22 -8.45
CA LEU A 157 -20.66 66.10 -8.04
C LEU A 157 -20.41 66.67 -6.63
N LYS A 158 -20.10 67.97 -6.56
CA LYS A 158 -20.43 68.78 -5.39
C LYS A 158 -21.95 68.85 -5.30
N ASN A 159 -22.55 68.50 -4.16
CA ASN A 159 -23.50 69.34 -3.41
C ASN A 159 -24.16 68.59 -2.23
N SER A 160 -24.36 69.36 -1.16
CA SER A 160 -25.34 69.25 -0.07
C SER A 160 -25.31 68.06 0.91
N LEU A 161 -24.88 68.37 2.14
CA LEU A 161 -25.68 68.39 3.38
C LEU A 161 -26.78 67.33 3.53
N GLY A 162 -26.65 66.43 4.50
CA GLY A 162 -27.73 65.54 4.94
C GLY A 162 -27.30 64.53 6.02
N GLU A 163 -27.73 64.81 7.23
CA GLU A 163 -27.64 64.07 8.50
C GLU A 163 -28.12 62.60 8.44
N GLY A 164 -27.52 61.69 9.23
CA GLY A 164 -28.09 60.34 9.42
C GLY A 164 -27.18 59.21 9.94
N ASP A 165 -26.84 59.27 11.24
CA ASP A 165 -26.80 58.15 12.21
C ASP A 165 -26.26 56.76 11.78
N ILE A 166 -24.99 56.46 12.10
CA ILE A 166 -24.45 55.09 12.10
C ILE A 166 -24.50 54.55 13.53
N LYS A 167 -25.58 53.86 13.88
CA LYS A 167 -25.64 53.02 15.08
C LYS A 167 -24.72 51.81 14.91
N GLU A 168 -23.71 51.72 15.78
CA GLU A 168 -22.98 50.50 16.07
C GLU A 168 -23.95 49.40 16.54
N LEU A 169 -24.07 48.32 15.76
CA LEU A 169 -24.74 47.09 16.19
C LEU A 169 -23.68 46.02 16.42
N LYS A 170 -23.36 45.80 17.71
CA LYS A 170 -22.60 44.65 18.20
C LYS A 170 -23.37 43.35 17.91
N PRO A 171 -22.72 42.28 17.42
CA PRO A 171 -23.35 40.97 17.32
C PRO A 171 -23.41 40.31 18.70
N ASN A 172 -24.63 40.10 19.18
CA ASN A 172 -24.94 39.37 20.41
C ASN A 172 -24.89 37.87 20.09
N VAL A 173 -23.87 37.15 20.58
CA VAL A 173 -23.81 35.68 20.51
C VAL A 173 -24.18 35.15 21.88
N ASP A 174 -25.41 34.65 21.98
CA ASP A 174 -25.99 34.04 23.17
C ASP A 174 -25.30 32.69 23.45
N VAL A 175 -24.47 32.66 24.49
CA VAL A 175 -23.72 31.49 24.96
C VAL A 175 -24.66 30.57 25.74
N ARG A 176 -25.19 29.55 25.06
CA ARG A 176 -25.96 28.49 25.71
C ARG A 176 -25.02 27.46 26.36
N GLN A 177 -24.71 27.68 27.63
CA GLN A 177 -24.05 26.71 28.50
C GLN A 177 -24.93 25.46 28.71
N LYS A 178 -24.44 24.27 28.37
CA LYS A 178 -24.99 23.00 28.85
C LYS A 178 -23.95 22.31 29.74
N LYS A 179 -24.31 22.22 31.03
CA LYS A 179 -23.52 21.61 32.11
C LYS A 179 -23.40 20.11 31.92
N THR A 180 -22.18 19.62 32.09
CA THR A 180 -21.78 18.22 32.31
C THR A 180 -22.32 17.71 33.66
N LYS A 181 -22.84 16.48 33.68
CA LYS A 181 -23.09 15.71 34.92
C LYS A 181 -22.16 14.50 34.93
N LYS A 182 -21.54 14.31 36.10
CA LYS A 182 -20.54 13.32 36.47
C LYS A 182 -21.18 12.45 37.55
N ASP A 183 -21.32 11.15 37.33
CA ASP A 183 -21.66 10.15 38.36
C ASP A 183 -20.85 8.88 38.02
N LYS A 184 -19.73 8.65 38.71
CA LYS A 184 -19.54 7.85 39.95
C LYS A 184 -19.48 6.34 39.71
N GLU A 185 -18.25 5.82 39.81
CA GLU A 185 -17.90 4.42 40.03
C GLU A 185 -18.69 3.80 41.19
N LYS A 186 -19.01 2.51 41.04
CA LYS A 186 -18.85 1.52 42.13
C LYS A 186 -18.72 0.11 41.56
N LEU A 187 -17.58 -0.52 41.84
CA LEU A 187 -17.34 -1.95 41.74
C LEU A 187 -18.30 -2.75 42.64
N SER A 188 -18.64 -3.96 42.22
CA SER A 188 -18.65 -5.17 43.06
C SER A 188 -18.79 -6.41 42.18
N SER A 189 -18.28 -7.51 42.71
CA SER A 189 -17.64 -8.63 42.01
C SER A 189 -18.31 -9.98 42.30
N THR A 190 -18.09 -10.94 41.39
CA THR A 190 -17.94 -12.39 41.62
C THR A 190 -19.18 -13.26 41.95
N THR A 191 -19.46 -14.29 41.12
CA THR A 191 -19.33 -15.74 41.45
C THR A 191 -19.82 -16.67 40.32
N THR A 192 -18.86 -17.32 39.65
CA THR A 192 -18.71 -18.78 39.37
C THR A 192 -19.77 -19.62 38.59
N PRO A 193 -19.35 -20.77 38.02
CA PRO A 193 -19.80 -21.35 36.75
C PRO A 193 -20.73 -22.55 36.92
N THR A 194 -21.35 -23.04 35.84
CA THR A 194 -21.87 -24.42 35.80
C THR A 194 -21.72 -25.04 34.42
N ASN A 195 -21.11 -26.21 34.46
CA ASN A 195 -20.76 -27.18 33.43
C ASN A 195 -21.99 -28.04 33.08
N ASN A 196 -22.01 -28.68 31.89
CA ASN A 196 -22.31 -30.11 31.67
C ASN A 196 -22.86 -30.46 30.26
N ASN A 197 -22.04 -31.22 29.55
CA ASN A 197 -22.28 -32.52 28.89
C ASN A 197 -23.36 -32.73 27.81
N LEU A 198 -22.85 -32.99 26.59
CA LEU A 198 -22.93 -34.26 25.83
C LEU A 198 -24.15 -35.19 26.02
N SER A 199 -24.82 -35.57 24.92
CA SER A 199 -25.13 -36.99 24.63
C SER A 199 -25.67 -37.21 23.21
N ASN A 200 -25.25 -38.36 22.66
CA ASN A 200 -25.64 -38.97 21.38
C ASN A 200 -27.12 -39.36 21.34
N MET A 201 -27.72 -39.43 20.14
CA MET A 201 -28.53 -40.59 19.74
C MET A 201 -28.62 -40.69 18.21
N SER A 202 -28.24 -41.87 17.73
CA SER A 202 -28.53 -42.46 16.43
C SER A 202 -30.04 -42.68 16.25
N ASP A 203 -30.55 -42.57 15.03
CA ASP A 203 -31.42 -43.61 14.47
C ASP A 203 -31.58 -43.51 12.94
N ASN A 204 -31.60 -44.69 12.32
CA ASN A 204 -31.72 -44.95 10.90
C ASN A 204 -33.18 -44.80 10.41
N LEU A 205 -33.37 -44.26 9.21
CA LEU A 205 -34.49 -44.62 8.35
C LEU A 205 -34.05 -44.67 6.88
N LYS A 206 -34.09 -45.88 6.32
CA LYS A 206 -33.89 -46.17 4.90
C LYS A 206 -35.08 -45.67 4.08
N SER A 207 -34.82 -45.07 2.93
CA SER A 207 -35.66 -45.22 1.74
C SER A 207 -34.76 -45.30 0.51
N ASP A 208 -35.00 -46.34 -0.30
CA ASP A 208 -34.23 -46.75 -1.46
C ASP A 208 -34.51 -45.86 -2.69
N THR A 209 -33.47 -45.26 -3.26
CA THR A 209 -33.41 -44.87 -4.69
C THR A 209 -31.91 -44.78 -5.08
N PRO A 210 -31.48 -45.18 -6.30
CA PRO A 210 -30.09 -45.52 -6.57
C PRO A 210 -29.16 -44.31 -6.40
N LYS A 211 -28.18 -44.44 -5.51
CA LYS A 211 -27.02 -43.56 -5.38
C LYS A 211 -26.31 -43.46 -6.73
N SER A 212 -26.50 -42.35 -7.45
CA SER A 212 -25.43 -41.88 -8.32
C SER A 212 -24.28 -41.52 -7.38
N ALA A 213 -23.14 -42.20 -7.55
CA ALA A 213 -21.94 -41.94 -6.78
C ALA A 213 -21.66 -40.43 -6.70
N PRO A 214 -21.27 -39.86 -5.54
CA PRO A 214 -20.84 -38.48 -5.48
C PRO A 214 -19.66 -38.35 -6.42
N ARG A 215 -19.78 -37.53 -7.46
CA ARG A 215 -18.60 -37.13 -8.23
C ARG A 215 -17.61 -36.55 -7.22
N PRO A 216 -16.34 -36.97 -7.22
CA PRO A 216 -15.34 -36.32 -6.40
C PRO A 216 -15.33 -34.84 -6.77
N ILE A 217 -15.79 -33.99 -5.85
CA ILE A 217 -15.79 -32.55 -6.05
C ILE A 217 -14.33 -32.16 -6.15
N SER A 218 -13.93 -31.72 -7.34
CA SER A 218 -12.59 -31.22 -7.59
C SER A 218 -12.34 -30.06 -6.62
N LYS A 219 -11.17 -30.05 -5.97
CA LYS A 219 -10.71 -28.90 -5.18
C LYS A 219 -10.16 -27.77 -6.07
N ASP A 220 -10.12 -28.01 -7.37
CA ASP A 220 -9.69 -27.03 -8.35
C ASP A 220 -10.71 -25.92 -8.46
N ILE A 221 -10.26 -24.69 -8.18
CA ILE A 221 -11.10 -23.49 -8.14
C ILE A 221 -11.73 -23.24 -9.51
N ASP A 222 -11.02 -23.52 -10.59
CA ASP A 222 -11.52 -23.27 -11.95
C ASP A 222 -12.72 -24.17 -12.28
N VAL A 223 -12.67 -25.44 -11.89
CA VAL A 223 -13.79 -26.39 -12.03
C VAL A 223 -14.99 -25.97 -11.19
N LEU A 224 -14.74 -25.47 -9.97
CA LEU A 224 -15.80 -25.02 -9.07
C LEU A 224 -16.48 -23.74 -9.58
N LEU A 225 -15.74 -22.85 -10.23
CA LEU A 225 -16.28 -21.66 -10.87
C LEU A 225 -17.16 -22.02 -12.06
N GLU A 226 -16.74 -22.96 -12.90
CA GLU A 226 -17.56 -23.46 -14.01
C GLU A 226 -18.87 -24.09 -13.51
N MET A 227 -18.81 -24.86 -12.42
CA MET A 227 -20.01 -25.45 -11.79
C MET A 227 -20.97 -24.39 -11.25
N LEU A 228 -20.47 -23.32 -10.62
CA LEU A 228 -21.31 -22.21 -10.15
C LEU A 228 -21.92 -21.41 -11.30
N VAL A 229 -21.19 -21.21 -12.39
CA VAL A 229 -21.72 -20.56 -13.60
C VAL A 229 -22.81 -21.43 -14.24
N ALA A 230 -22.63 -22.75 -14.30
CA ALA A 230 -23.64 -23.69 -14.78
C ALA A 230 -24.93 -23.68 -13.93
N ASP A 231 -24.83 -23.36 -12.65
CA ASP A 231 -25.98 -23.17 -11.74
C ASP A 231 -26.65 -21.79 -11.86
N GLY A 232 -26.17 -20.90 -12.74
CA GLY A 232 -26.74 -19.58 -12.97
C GLY A 232 -26.12 -18.45 -12.16
N PHE A 233 -25.06 -18.70 -11.39
CA PHE A 233 -24.31 -17.64 -10.70
C PHE A 233 -23.29 -17.02 -11.65
N THR A 234 -23.69 -15.96 -12.35
CA THR A 234 -22.89 -15.34 -13.42
C THR A 234 -21.86 -14.32 -12.92
N ASN A 235 -21.91 -13.92 -11.65
CA ASN A 235 -20.94 -12.99 -11.08
C ASN A 235 -19.65 -13.71 -10.64
N THR A 236 -18.66 -13.74 -11.54
CA THR A 236 -17.38 -14.44 -11.33
C THR A 236 -16.64 -13.94 -10.08
N ILE A 237 -16.63 -12.62 -9.81
CA ILE A 237 -15.92 -12.06 -8.66
C ILE A 237 -16.59 -12.52 -7.36
N GLN A 238 -17.92 -12.46 -7.29
CA GLN A 238 -18.68 -12.91 -6.13
C GLN A 238 -18.51 -14.42 -5.90
N ASN A 239 -18.51 -15.22 -6.97
CA ASN A 239 -18.28 -16.66 -6.89
C ASN A 239 -16.89 -16.99 -6.32
N ILE A 240 -15.83 -16.30 -6.76
CA ILE A 240 -14.47 -16.49 -6.24
C ILE A 240 -14.40 -16.15 -4.75
N ILE A 241 -15.00 -15.03 -4.33
CA ILE A 241 -15.01 -14.60 -2.93
C ILE A 241 -15.72 -15.64 -2.06
N VAL A 242 -16.88 -16.13 -2.52
CA VAL A 242 -17.67 -17.10 -1.77
C VAL A 242 -16.97 -18.47 -1.70
N LEU A 243 -16.37 -18.94 -2.79
CA LEU A 243 -15.58 -20.18 -2.78
C LEU A 243 -14.40 -20.09 -1.81
N LYS A 244 -13.63 -18.99 -1.85
CA LYS A 244 -12.53 -18.77 -0.91
C LYS A 244 -13.01 -18.68 0.55
N ARG A 245 -14.20 -18.11 0.80
CA ARG A 245 -14.77 -17.99 2.15
C ARG A 245 -15.12 -19.35 2.77
N PHE A 246 -15.45 -20.34 1.95
CA PHE A 246 -15.86 -21.67 2.41
C PHE A 246 -14.82 -22.75 2.08
N ASP A 247 -13.54 -22.40 1.97
CA ASP A 247 -12.44 -23.34 1.70
C ASP A 247 -12.68 -24.21 0.46
N ASN A 248 -13.22 -23.60 -0.60
CA ASN A 248 -13.61 -24.25 -1.86
C ASN A 248 -14.70 -25.33 -1.69
N ASP A 249 -15.52 -25.25 -0.64
CA ASP A 249 -16.71 -26.07 -0.45
C ASP A 249 -17.86 -25.56 -1.34
N TYR A 250 -18.06 -26.25 -2.46
CA TYR A 250 -19.08 -25.94 -3.46
C TYR A 250 -20.51 -25.87 -2.90
N GLU A 251 -20.90 -26.81 -2.05
CA GLU A 251 -22.28 -26.88 -1.54
C GLU A 251 -22.57 -25.73 -0.57
N LYS A 252 -21.60 -25.38 0.29
CA LYS A 252 -21.72 -24.19 1.14
C LYS A 252 -21.76 -22.91 0.32
N ALA A 253 -20.90 -22.80 -0.70
CA ALA A 253 -20.86 -21.63 -1.59
C ALA A 253 -22.18 -21.44 -2.35
N LYS A 254 -22.72 -22.51 -2.93
CA LYS A 254 -24.00 -22.52 -3.63
C LYS A 254 -25.17 -22.12 -2.73
N ASN A 255 -25.25 -22.69 -1.52
CA ASN A 255 -26.31 -22.35 -0.57
C ASN A 255 -26.25 -20.89 -0.12
N TYR A 256 -25.04 -20.37 0.10
CA TYR A 256 -24.85 -18.96 0.43
C TYR A 256 -25.30 -18.04 -0.71
N LEU A 257 -24.90 -18.33 -1.95
CA LEU A 257 -25.32 -17.55 -3.12
C LEU A 257 -26.83 -17.62 -3.36
N LYS A 258 -27.48 -18.77 -3.15
CA LYS A 258 -28.96 -18.86 -3.19
C LYS A 258 -29.64 -17.99 -2.14
N SER A 259 -29.11 -17.98 -0.91
CA SER A 259 -29.67 -17.16 0.17
C SER A 259 -29.47 -15.66 -0.02
N SER A 260 -28.50 -15.25 -0.85
CA SER A 260 -28.21 -13.85 -1.15
C SER A 260 -29.00 -13.29 -2.32
N VAL A 261 -29.72 -14.15 -3.07
CA VAL A 261 -30.54 -13.78 -4.24
C VAL A 261 -32.03 -13.67 -3.88
N ALA A 262 -32.40 -13.99 -2.63
CA ALA A 262 -33.75 -13.82 -2.08
C ALA A 262 -34.00 -12.40 -1.54
#